data_AF-A0A9W7A6S7-F1
#
_entry.id   AF-A0A9W7A6S7-F1
#
_cell.length_a   1.000
_cell.length_b   1.000
_cell.length_c   1.000
_cell.angle_alpha   90.00
_cell.angle_beta   90.00
_cell.angle_gamma   90.00
#
_symmetry.space_group_name_H-M   'P 1'
#
loop_
_entity.id
_entity.type
_entity.pdbx_description
1 polymer ?
#
loop_
_entity_poly.entity_id
_entity_poly.type
_entity_poly.pdbx_seq_one_letter_code
_entity_poly.pdbx_strand_id
1 'polypeptide(L)'
;METTLSFTALGGVSHSLDAAQENSRIFETALKSMNTTTLSILEIPKEGFFWLAGGIRADGLRNARIVIDGTLKFVDDRSGWPTKEKKKKGKVPLDTIEG
;
A
#
# COMPACT_ATOMS: atom_id res chain seq x y z
N MET A 1 -16.99 -18.14 -9.71
CA MET A 1 -16.79 -16.87 -10.45
C MET A 1 -15.47 -16.28 -10.01
N GLU A 2 -14.75 -15.70 -10.95
CA GLU A 2 -13.47 -15.00 -10.73
C GLU A 2 -13.73 -13.49 -10.82
N THR A 3 -13.04 -12.72 -9.99
CA THR A 3 -13.09 -11.25 -10.04
C THR A 3 -11.70 -10.73 -10.38
N THR A 4 -11.57 -10.05 -11.52
CA THR A 4 -10.31 -9.45 -11.97
C THR A 4 -10.35 -7.94 -11.83
N LEU A 5 -9.33 -7.38 -11.19
CA LEU A 5 -9.14 -5.96 -10.94
C LEU A 5 -7.84 -5.51 -11.61
N SER A 6 -7.94 -4.67 -12.64
CA SER A 6 -6.78 -4.01 -13.23
C SER A 6 -6.38 -2.80 -12.39
N PHE A 7 -5.09 -2.66 -12.09
CA PHE A 7 -4.59 -1.56 -11.27
C PHE A 7 -4.86 -0.17 -11.89
N THR A 8 -4.79 -0.06 -13.21
CA THR A 8 -5.16 1.17 -13.93
C THR A 8 -6.66 1.45 -13.83
N ALA A 9 -7.50 0.41 -13.90
CA ALA A 9 -8.95 0.56 -13.73
C ALA A 9 -9.35 0.97 -12.31
N LEU A 10 -8.51 0.67 -11.31
CA LEU A 10 -8.66 1.14 -9.94
C LEU A 10 -8.17 2.59 -9.73
N GLY A 11 -7.67 3.24 -10.78
CA GLY A 11 -7.16 4.62 -10.73
C GLY A 11 -5.64 4.73 -10.54
N GLY A 12 -4.90 3.63 -10.64
CA GLY A 12 -3.43 3.66 -10.59
C GLY A 12 -2.85 4.53 -11.72
N VAL A 13 -1.98 5.47 -11.35
CA VAL A 13 -1.35 6.42 -12.28
C VAL A 13 0.07 5.96 -12.59
N SER A 14 0.33 5.66 -13.85
CA SER A 14 1.64 5.21 -14.31
C SER A 14 2.60 6.39 -14.53
N HIS A 15 3.91 6.11 -14.53
CA HIS A 15 5.01 7.02 -14.84
C HIS A 15 5.10 8.29 -14.00
N SER A 16 4.35 8.40 -12.90
CA SER A 16 4.36 9.56 -12.01
C SER A 16 4.88 9.18 -10.63
N LEU A 17 6.00 9.80 -10.22
CA LEU A 17 6.53 9.65 -8.87
C LEU A 17 5.62 10.32 -7.84
N ASP A 18 5.00 11.45 -8.21
CA ASP A 18 4.06 12.18 -7.34
C ASP A 18 2.82 11.35 -7.00
N ALA A 19 2.47 10.38 -7.86
CA ALA A 19 1.39 9.44 -7.61
C ALA A 19 1.77 8.30 -6.66
N ALA A 20 3.01 8.21 -6.16
CA ALA A 20 3.47 7.07 -5.38
C ALA A 20 2.64 6.79 -4.13
N GLN A 21 2.22 7.84 -3.42
CA GLN A 21 1.39 7.72 -2.22
C GLN A 21 -0.01 7.22 -2.56
N GLU A 22 -0.63 7.81 -3.58
CA GLU A 22 -1.98 7.45 -4.00
C GLU A 22 -2.03 6.04 -4.61
N ASN A 23 -1.05 5.70 -5.46
CA ASN A 23 -0.89 4.33 -5.98
C ASN A 23 -0.73 3.32 -4.83
N SER A 24 0.01 3.67 -3.78
CA SER A 24 0.15 2.78 -2.61
C SER A 24 -1.17 2.59 -1.87
N ARG A 25 -1.94 3.68 -1.70
CA ARG A 25 -3.28 3.64 -1.10
C ARG A 25 -4.23 2.76 -1.92
N ILE A 26 -4.24 2.92 -3.24
CA ILE A 26 -5.05 2.11 -4.16
C ILE A 26 -4.62 0.65 -4.10
N PHE A 27 -3.31 0.38 -4.13
CA PHE A 27 -2.77 -0.98 -4.11
C PHE A 27 -3.10 -1.70 -2.81
N GLU A 28 -2.94 -1.04 -1.66
CA GLU A 28 -3.35 -1.59 -0.37
C GLU A 28 -4.86 -1.81 -0.27
N THR A 29 -5.66 -0.90 -0.83
CA THR A 29 -7.13 -1.03 -0.84
C THR A 29 -7.55 -2.22 -1.69
N ALA A 30 -6.91 -2.42 -2.84
CA ALA A 30 -7.11 -3.58 -3.69
C ALA A 30 -6.75 -4.87 -2.95
N LEU A 31 -5.59 -4.92 -2.28
CA LEU A 31 -5.19 -6.10 -1.51
C LEU A 31 -6.17 -6.40 -0.37
N LYS A 32 -6.66 -5.38 0.34
CA LYS A 32 -7.64 -5.55 1.44
C LYS A 32 -8.99 -6.06 0.95
N SER A 33 -9.38 -5.76 -0.30
CA SER A 33 -10.62 -6.26 -0.87
C SER A 33 -10.55 -7.73 -1.31
N MET A 34 -9.35 -8.29 -1.46
CA MET A 34 -9.11 -9.69 -1.89
C MET A 34 -9.25 -10.72 -0.75
N ASN A 35 -9.99 -10.42 0.31
CA ASN A 35 -10.33 -11.37 1.36
C ASN A 35 -11.70 -12.02 1.05
N THR A 36 -11.75 -12.81 -0.03
CA THR A 36 -12.99 -13.37 -0.57
C THR A 36 -12.98 -14.90 -0.61
N THR A 37 -14.17 -15.50 -0.65
CA THR A 37 -14.33 -16.95 -0.84
C THR A 37 -14.09 -17.38 -2.29
N THR A 38 -14.19 -16.45 -3.24
CA THR A 38 -13.90 -16.63 -4.66
C THR A 38 -12.50 -16.14 -5.03
N LEU A 39 -11.96 -16.60 -6.16
CA LEU A 39 -10.68 -16.14 -6.68
C LEU A 39 -10.78 -14.67 -7.08
N SER A 40 -9.93 -13.84 -6.46
CA SER A 40 -9.72 -12.43 -6.81
C SER A 40 -8.35 -12.26 -7.44
N ILE A 41 -8.27 -11.57 -8.57
CA ILE A 41 -7.04 -11.32 -9.32
C ILE A 41 -6.78 -9.81 -9.35
N LEU A 42 -5.60 -9.39 -8.91
CA LEU A 42 -5.10 -8.02 -9.08
C LEU A 42 -4.01 -8.02 -10.16
N GLU A 43 -4.23 -7.27 -11.24
CA GLU A 43 -3.33 -7.23 -12.39
C GLU A 43 -2.59 -5.88 -12.47
N ILE A 44 -1.26 -5.94 -12.54
CA ILE A 44 -0.41 -4.82 -12.92
C ILE A 44 -0.09 -4.98 -14.41
N PRO A 45 -0.68 -4.15 -15.29
CA PRO A 45 -0.60 -4.34 -16.73
C PRO A 45 0.82 -4.10 -17.26
N LYS A 46 1.19 -4.81 -18.34
CA LYS A 46 2.54 -4.82 -18.92
C LYS A 46 3.06 -3.45 -19.34
N GLU A 47 2.19 -2.61 -19.87
CA GLU A 47 2.48 -1.24 -20.29
C GLU A 47 2.63 -0.27 -19.11
N GLY A 48 2.25 -0.69 -17.91
CA GLY A 48 2.21 0.14 -16.72
C GLY A 48 3.48 0.06 -15.88
N PHE A 49 4.10 1.21 -15.66
CA PHE A 49 5.10 1.39 -14.62
C PHE A 49 4.54 2.30 -13.51
N PHE A 50 4.41 1.79 -12.29
CA PHE A 50 3.80 2.50 -11.16
C PHE A 50 4.79 2.70 -10.01
N TRP A 51 4.88 3.93 -9.52
CA TRP A 51 5.60 4.22 -8.29
C TRP A 51 4.74 3.90 -7.07
N LEU A 52 5.37 3.39 -6.01
CA LEU A 52 4.78 3.11 -4.70
C LEU A 52 5.66 3.72 -3.60
N ALA A 53 5.03 4.31 -2.60
CA ALA A 53 5.65 4.93 -1.44
C ALA A 53 6.27 3.92 -0.45
N GLY A 54 6.25 2.61 -0.74
CA GLY A 54 6.80 1.57 0.14
C GLY A 54 5.92 1.26 1.36
N GLY A 55 6.35 0.30 2.19
CA GLY A 55 5.60 -0.10 3.38
C GLY A 55 4.28 -0.85 3.13
N ILE A 56 4.06 -1.32 1.90
CA ILE A 56 2.86 -2.06 1.52
C ILE A 56 2.69 -3.30 2.39
N ARG A 57 1.54 -3.41 3.03
CA ARG A 57 1.16 -4.57 3.84
C ARG A 57 -0.13 -5.18 3.32
N ALA A 58 -0.09 -6.48 3.08
CA ALA A 58 -1.26 -7.32 2.88
C ALA A 58 -1.36 -8.33 4.01
N ASP A 59 -2.55 -8.52 4.54
CA ASP A 59 -2.86 -9.59 5.50
C ASP A 59 -4.24 -10.16 5.23
N GLY A 60 -4.47 -11.41 5.65
CA GLY A 60 -5.75 -12.08 5.47
C GLY A 60 -6.14 -12.39 4.03
N LEU A 61 -5.19 -12.34 3.08
CA LEU A 61 -5.44 -12.69 1.68
C LEU A 61 -5.94 -14.15 1.55
N ARG A 62 -7.08 -14.34 0.90
CA ARG A 62 -7.68 -15.66 0.65
C ARG A 62 -8.11 -15.75 -0.79
N ASN A 63 -7.75 -16.83 -1.47
CA ASN A 63 -8.03 -17.02 -2.90
C ASN A 63 -7.60 -15.79 -3.72
N ALA A 64 -6.39 -15.28 -3.47
CA ALA A 64 -5.87 -14.08 -4.11
C ALA A 64 -4.76 -14.46 -5.11
N ARG A 65 -4.81 -13.89 -6.31
CA ARG A 65 -3.71 -13.93 -7.28
C ARG A 65 -3.29 -12.51 -7.61
N ILE A 66 -2.00 -12.23 -7.51
CA ILE A 66 -1.42 -10.95 -7.92
C ILE A 66 -0.59 -11.25 -9.16
N VAL A 67 -0.98 -10.67 -10.29
CA VAL A 67 -0.29 -10.81 -11.58
C VAL A 67 0.45 -9.51 -11.85
N ILE A 68 1.78 -9.60 -11.99
CA ILE A 68 2.63 -8.43 -12.22
C ILE A 68 3.31 -8.62 -13.58
N ASP A 69 2.65 -8.14 -14.63
CA ASP A 69 3.23 -8.12 -15.98
C ASP A 69 3.97 -6.81 -16.26
N GLY A 70 3.57 -5.74 -15.58
CA GLY A 70 4.21 -4.43 -15.62
C GLY A 70 5.34 -4.27 -14.61
N THR A 71 5.57 -3.03 -14.16
CA THR A 71 6.62 -2.72 -13.19
C THR A 71 6.08 -1.93 -12.00
N LEU A 72 6.41 -2.38 -10.79
CA LEU A 72 6.26 -1.61 -9.56
C LEU A 72 7.64 -1.11 -9.13
N LYS A 73 7.83 0.21 -8.98
CA LYS A 73 9.03 0.77 -8.34
C LYS A 73 8.65 1.38 -7.02
N PHE A 74 9.54 1.19 -6.07
CA PHE A 74 9.40 1.75 -4.75
C PHE A 74 10.24 3.02 -4.67
N VAL A 75 9.69 4.05 -4.01
CA VAL A 75 10.47 5.21 -3.62
C VAL A 75 11.61 4.75 -2.70
N ASP A 76 12.79 5.30 -2.94
CA ASP A 76 14.02 5.06 -2.19
C ASP A 76 14.01 5.76 -0.84
N ASP A 77 13.33 6.90 -0.74
CA ASP A 77 13.20 7.66 0.50
C ASP A 77 12.15 7.05 1.45
N ARG A 78 12.64 6.58 2.61
CA ARG A 78 11.81 6.08 3.72
C ARG A 78 10.95 7.18 4.36
N SER A 79 11.23 8.46 4.12
CA SER A 79 10.44 9.57 4.66
C SER A 79 8.99 9.53 4.16
N GLY A 80 8.74 8.94 2.98
CA GLY A 80 7.40 8.74 2.43
C GLY A 80 6.72 7.43 2.84
N TRP A 81 7.42 6.52 3.54
CA TRP A 81 6.88 5.23 3.95
C TRP A 81 5.97 5.44 5.17
N PRO A 82 4.91 4.63 5.36
CA PRO A 82 4.13 4.63 6.59
C PRO A 82 5.02 4.20 7.76
N THR A 83 5.66 5.17 8.41
CA THR A 83 6.38 4.98 9.66
C THR A 83 5.37 5.09 10.79
N LYS A 84 5.44 4.19 11.78
CA LYS A 84 4.71 4.41 13.03
C LYS A 84 5.18 5.75 13.57
N GLU A 85 4.31 6.77 13.59
CA GLU A 85 4.56 7.94 14.41
C GLU A 85 4.94 7.44 15.79
N LYS A 86 6.15 7.78 16.25
CA LYS A 86 6.47 7.64 17.66
C LYS A 86 5.43 8.49 18.37
N LYS A 87 4.43 7.86 19.00
CA LYS A 87 3.56 8.55 19.95
C LYS A 87 4.48 9.45 20.75
N LYS A 88 4.27 10.77 20.71
CA LYS A 88 4.97 11.68 21.61
C LYS A 88 4.69 11.10 23.00
N LYS A 89 5.66 10.40 23.60
CA LYS A 89 5.63 10.11 25.03
C LYS A 89 5.54 11.50 25.63
N GLY A 90 4.38 11.86 26.14
CA GLY A 90 4.24 13.09 26.89
C GLY A 90 5.39 13.10 27.89
N LYS A 91 6.26 14.11 27.80
CA LYS A 91 7.17 14.39 28.90
C LYS A 91 6.25 14.65 30.09
N VAL A 92 6.12 13.66 30.98
CA VAL A 92 5.65 13.95 32.32
C VAL A 92 6.74 14.85 32.91
N PRO A 93 6.43 16.10 33.32
CA PRO A 93 7.41 16.93 34.01
C PRO A 93 7.93 16.17 35.23
N LEU A 94 9.24 16.17 35.42
CA LEU A 94 9.93 15.47 36.52
C LEU A 94 9.73 16.16 37.89
N ASP A 95 8.81 17.11 37.99
CA ASP A 95 8.60 17.96 39.17
C ASP A 95 7.36 17.58 39.99
N THR A 96 6.88 16.34 39.90
CA THR A 96 5.78 15.86 40.76
C THR A 96 6.13 14.55 41.44
N ILE A 97 7.22 14.60 42.21
CA ILE A 97 7.47 13.66 43.29
C ILE A 97 7.96 14.50 44.48
N GLU A 98 7.04 15.20 45.16
CA GLU A 98 7.29 15.64 46.53
C GLU A 98 6.85 14.53 47.48
N GLY A 99 7.66 14.33 48.53
CA GLY A 99 7.62 13.21 49.47
C GLY A 99 6.47 13.21 50.46
#